data_AF-A0AAV9D783-F1
#
_entry.id   AF-A0AAV9D783-F1
#
_cell.length_a   1.000
_cell.length_b   1.000
_cell.length_c   1.000
_cell.angle_alpha   90.00
_cell.angle_beta   90.00
_cell.angle_gamma   90.00
#
_symmetry.space_group_name_H-M   'P 1'
#
loop_
_entity.id
_entity.type
_entity.pdbx_description
1 polymer ?
#
loop_
_entity_poly.entity_id
_entity_poly.type
_entity_poly.pdbx_seq_one_letter_code
_entity_poly.pdbx_strand_id
1 'polypeptide(L)'
;MEKMSIYVSDDGGSELTLFAFMEAARFARHWLPFCRENKIQERCPEAYFGSLDGEQSKEMKDLYEEMKGKIERAVMQGRVTDDLLDGEEARLALGKYRTAGFTRRDHPEVIKVKVLLESSVDVDITGHPLPNLVYISREKKPGVDHHFKAGALNVLRKKIH
;
A
#
# COMPACT_ATOMS: atom_id res chain seq x y z
N MET A 1 -14.85 -20.15 0.11
CA MET A 1 -14.69 -18.70 0.25
C MET A 1 -14.02 -18.18 -1.01
N GLU A 2 -14.58 -17.18 -1.67
CA GLU A 2 -13.92 -16.47 -2.76
C GLU A 2 -12.67 -15.77 -2.22
N LYS A 3 -11.52 -15.95 -2.87
CA LYS A 3 -10.31 -15.19 -2.54
C LYS A 3 -10.48 -13.76 -3.05
N MET A 4 -10.73 -12.81 -2.15
CA MET A 4 -10.79 -11.40 -2.50
C MET A 4 -9.39 -10.89 -2.84
N SER A 5 -9.25 -10.29 -4.02
CA SER A 5 -8.00 -9.69 -4.49
C SER A 5 -8.22 -8.21 -4.78
N ILE A 6 -7.36 -7.37 -4.22
CA ILE A 6 -7.40 -5.92 -4.33
C ILE A 6 -6.26 -5.47 -5.24
N TYR A 7 -6.61 -4.71 -6.27
CA TYR A 7 -5.65 -4.16 -7.23
C TYR A 7 -5.69 -2.64 -7.15
N VAL A 8 -4.52 -2.04 -6.95
CA VAL A 8 -4.38 -0.58 -6.89
C VAL A 8 -3.47 -0.12 -8.01
N SER A 9 -3.94 0.82 -8.82
CA SER A 9 -3.17 1.46 -9.87
C SER A 9 -2.72 2.86 -9.46
N ASP A 10 -1.42 3.12 -9.48
CA ASP A 10 -0.81 4.44 -9.26
C ASP A 10 -0.18 4.97 -10.55
N ASP A 11 -0.75 6.05 -11.06
CA ASP A 11 -0.29 6.72 -12.28
C ASP A 11 0.86 7.68 -12.00
N GLY A 12 1.10 8.03 -10.75
CA GLY A 12 2.14 8.97 -10.33
C GLY A 12 3.52 8.34 -10.27
N GLY A 13 3.61 7.01 -10.16
CA GLY A 13 4.86 6.30 -9.98
C GLY A 13 5.66 6.84 -8.78
N SER A 14 4.96 7.06 -7.67
CA SER A 14 5.54 7.75 -6.52
C SER A 14 6.05 6.76 -5.48
N GLU A 15 7.32 6.89 -5.09
CA GLU A 15 7.89 6.08 -4.00
C GLU A 15 7.12 6.25 -2.69
N LEU A 16 6.61 7.46 -2.43
CA LEU A 16 5.81 7.77 -1.23
C LEU A 16 4.48 7.02 -1.24
N THR A 17 3.87 6.86 -2.42
CA THR A 17 2.61 6.13 -2.56
C THR A 17 2.82 4.65 -2.32
N LEU A 18 3.86 4.06 -2.93
CA LEU A 18 4.21 2.66 -2.66
C LEU A 18 4.53 2.43 -1.18
N PHE A 19 5.30 3.32 -0.56
CA PHE A 19 5.61 3.25 0.87
C PHE A 19 4.36 3.31 1.73
N ALA A 20 3.43 4.23 1.45
CA ALA A 20 2.15 4.30 2.17
C ALA A 20 1.35 2.99 2.06
N PHE A 21 1.32 2.35 0.88
CA PHE A 21 0.66 1.05 0.72
C PHE A 21 1.38 -0.09 1.46
N MET A 22 2.70 -0.05 1.55
CA MET A 22 3.47 -1.03 2.33
C MET A 22 3.18 -0.91 3.82
N GLU A 23 3.17 0.31 4.36
CA GLU A 23 2.82 0.57 5.76
C GLU A 23 1.36 0.21 6.06
N ALA A 24 0.43 0.56 5.16
CA ALA A 24 -0.97 0.19 5.29
C ALA A 24 -1.18 -1.34 5.26
N ALA A 25 -0.43 -2.07 4.42
CA ALA A 25 -0.48 -3.53 4.35
C ALA A 25 0.00 -4.18 5.65
N ARG A 26 1.03 -3.60 6.30
CA ARG A 26 1.49 -4.05 7.62
C ARG A 26 0.44 -3.81 8.69
N PHE A 27 -0.11 -2.60 8.75
CA PHE A 27 -1.17 -2.26 9.70
C PHE A 27 -2.43 -3.13 9.51
N ALA A 28 -2.78 -3.48 8.27
CA ALA A 28 -3.92 -4.34 7.97
C ALA A 28 -3.85 -5.71 8.67
N ARG A 29 -2.65 -6.23 8.98
CA ARG A 29 -2.45 -7.48 9.73
C ARG A 29 -3.02 -7.43 11.15
N HIS A 30 -3.12 -6.22 11.73
CA HIS A 30 -3.69 -5.97 13.05
C HIS A 30 -5.11 -5.44 12.93
N TRP A 31 -5.33 -4.51 11.99
CA TRP A 31 -6.62 -3.84 11.83
C TRP A 31 -7.74 -4.78 11.41
N LEU A 32 -7.51 -5.68 10.44
CA LEU A 32 -8.55 -6.57 9.92
C LEU A 32 -9.11 -7.55 10.97
N PRO A 33 -8.28 -8.28 11.76
CA PRO A 33 -8.81 -9.12 12.84
C PRO A 33 -9.48 -8.29 13.93
N PHE A 34 -8.90 -7.17 14.34
CA PHE A 34 -9.51 -6.25 15.32
C PHE A 34 -10.91 -5.80 14.88
N CYS A 35 -11.04 -5.43 13.61
CA CYS A 35 -12.28 -5.08 12.94
C CYS A 35 -13.35 -6.19 12.99
N ARG A 36 -12.92 -7.44 12.83
CA ARG A 36 -13.80 -8.62 12.80
C ARG A 36 -14.24 -9.02 14.20
N GLU A 37 -13.32 -9.04 15.16
CA GLU A 37 -13.56 -9.43 16.55
C GLU A 37 -14.45 -8.41 17.28
N ASN A 38 -14.20 -7.12 17.08
CA ASN A 38 -14.97 -6.04 17.70
C ASN A 38 -16.23 -5.65 16.90
N LYS A 39 -16.53 -6.37 15.81
CA LYS A 39 -17.70 -6.13 14.92
C LYS A 39 -17.81 -4.67 14.48
N ILE A 40 -16.66 -4.04 14.25
CA ILE A 40 -16.58 -2.63 13.88
C ILE A 40 -17.25 -2.42 12.52
N GLN A 41 -18.16 -1.46 12.42
CA GLN A 41 -18.77 -1.09 11.14
C GLN A 41 -17.94 -0.04 10.38
N GLU A 42 -17.36 0.91 11.11
CA GLU A 42 -16.49 1.94 10.55
C GLU A 42 -15.10 1.37 10.22
N ARG A 43 -14.84 1.09 8.94
CA ARG A 43 -13.59 0.45 8.51
C ARG A 43 -12.45 1.44 8.28
N CYS A 44 -12.74 2.74 8.22
CA CYS A 44 -11.73 3.78 8.17
C CYS A 44 -11.15 4.00 9.57
N PRO A 45 -9.85 3.72 9.81
CA PRO A 45 -9.26 3.86 11.14
C PRO A 45 -9.33 5.29 11.67
N GLU A 46 -9.08 6.31 10.83
CA GLU A 46 -9.18 7.72 11.21
C GLU A 46 -10.58 8.06 11.74
N ALA A 47 -11.63 7.66 11.02
CA ALA A 47 -13.00 7.90 11.42
C ALA A 47 -13.38 7.13 12.68
N TYR A 48 -12.93 5.87 12.79
CA TYR A 48 -13.17 5.03 13.96
C TYR A 48 -12.55 5.64 15.23
N PHE A 49 -11.24 5.96 15.20
CA PHE A 49 -10.52 6.48 16.37
C PHE A 49 -10.82 7.94 16.70
N GLY A 50 -11.38 8.70 15.76
CA GLY A 50 -11.90 10.03 16.02
C GLY A 50 -13.16 10.05 16.92
N SER A 51 -13.78 8.89 17.15
CA SER A 51 -15.06 8.75 17.87
C SER A 51 -14.99 7.98 19.20
N LEU A 52 -13.81 7.55 19.66
CA LEU A 52 -13.66 6.57 20.74
C LEU A 52 -12.63 6.96 21.82
N ASP A 53 -12.96 6.63 23.08
CA ASP A 53 -12.15 6.88 24.29
C ASP A 53 -11.73 5.58 25.06
N GLY A 54 -11.90 4.39 24.47
CA GLY A 54 -11.68 3.11 25.16
C GLY A 54 -10.22 2.61 25.23
N GLU A 55 -9.90 1.75 26.20
CA GLU A 55 -8.54 1.22 26.45
C GLU A 55 -8.09 0.16 25.43
N GLN A 56 -8.96 -0.76 25.00
CA GLN A 56 -8.66 -1.68 23.89
C GLN A 56 -8.51 -0.95 22.54
N SER A 57 -9.19 0.20 22.41
CA SER A 57 -8.99 1.09 21.27
C SER A 57 -7.63 1.78 21.35
N LYS A 58 -7.00 1.88 22.52
CA LYS A 58 -5.76 2.65 22.68
C LYS A 58 -4.58 1.95 22.01
N GLU A 59 -4.35 0.67 22.27
CA GLU A 59 -3.25 -0.07 21.62
C GLU A 59 -3.38 -0.09 20.09
N MET A 60 -4.59 -0.35 19.57
CA MET A 60 -4.82 -0.32 18.13
C MET A 60 -4.71 1.10 17.56
N LYS A 61 -5.09 2.14 18.32
CA LYS A 61 -4.90 3.54 17.95
C LYS A 61 -3.42 3.89 17.91
N ASP A 62 -2.62 3.42 18.86
CA ASP A 62 -1.18 3.64 18.88
C ASP A 62 -0.51 3.03 17.63
N LEU A 63 -0.89 1.81 17.24
CA LEU A 63 -0.44 1.19 15.97
C LEU A 63 -0.85 2.00 14.73
N TYR A 64 -2.08 2.53 14.74
CA TYR A 64 -2.57 3.38 13.65
C TYR A 64 -1.78 4.69 13.54
N GLU A 65 -1.56 5.38 14.66
CA GLU A 65 -0.82 6.63 14.73
C GLU A 65 0.67 6.42 14.39
N GLU A 66 1.26 5.27 14.75
CA GLU A 66 2.62 4.94 14.33
C GLU A 66 2.72 4.83 12.81
N MET A 67 1.83 4.06 12.19
CA MET A 67 1.76 3.91 10.73
C MET A 67 1.54 5.26 10.04
N LYS A 68 0.56 6.05 10.52
CA LYS A 68 0.26 7.38 9.99
C LYS A 68 1.47 8.31 10.11
N GLY A 69 2.11 8.34 11.27
CA GLY A 69 3.30 9.15 11.53
C GLY A 69 4.48 8.79 10.65
N LYS A 70 4.72 7.49 10.36
CA LYS A 70 5.75 7.06 9.40
C LYS A 70 5.49 7.63 8.00
N ILE A 71 4.24 7.54 7.53
CA ILE A 71 3.83 8.05 6.22
C ILE A 71 3.98 9.57 6.15
N GLU A 72 3.50 10.29 7.17
CA GLU A 72 3.59 11.75 7.25
C GLU A 72 5.04 12.23 7.27
N ARG A 73 5.94 11.55 8.00
CA ARG A 73 7.37 11.87 7.99
C ARG A 73 7.98 11.72 6.59
N ALA A 74 7.69 10.63 5.88
CA ALA A 74 8.18 10.44 4.51
C ALA A 74 7.65 11.53 3.57
N VAL A 75 6.37 11.90 3.70
CA VAL A 75 5.76 12.98 2.91
C VAL A 75 6.41 14.32 3.20
N MET A 76 6.62 14.67 4.47
CA MET A 76 7.29 15.92 4.87
C MET A 76 8.73 16.01 4.36
N GLN A 77 9.46 14.89 4.37
CA GLN A 77 10.81 14.81 3.83
C GLN A 77 10.84 14.81 2.28
N GLY A 78 9.69 14.60 1.63
CA GLY A 78 9.56 14.47 0.19
C GLY A 78 10.17 13.19 -0.39
N ARG A 79 10.69 12.30 0.47
CA ARG A 79 11.31 11.03 0.14
C ARG A 79 11.16 10.04 1.28
N VAL A 80 11.21 8.76 0.98
CA VAL A 80 11.34 7.72 2.02
C VAL A 80 12.80 7.63 2.40
N THR A 81 13.16 7.68 3.68
CA THR A 81 14.52 7.48 4.16
C THR A 81 14.71 6.07 4.72
N ASP A 82 15.95 5.58 4.78
CA ASP A 82 16.24 4.19 5.15
C ASP A 82 15.85 3.86 6.60
N ASP A 83 15.82 4.86 7.50
CA ASP A 83 15.33 4.73 8.88
C ASP A 83 13.82 4.48 8.99
N LEU A 84 13.06 4.75 7.93
CA LEU A 84 11.61 4.48 7.87
C LEU A 84 11.28 3.10 7.31
N LEU A 85 12.28 2.35 6.83
CA LEU A 85 12.09 1.08 6.14
C LEU A 85 12.29 -0.10 7.08
N ASP A 86 11.26 -0.92 7.25
CA ASP A 86 11.44 -2.19 7.96
C ASP A 86 11.91 -3.27 6.99
N GLY A 87 13.21 -3.57 7.01
CA GLY A 87 13.80 -4.74 6.35
C GLY A 87 14.28 -4.54 4.90
N GLU A 88 15.05 -5.51 4.45
CA GLU A 88 15.76 -5.48 3.16
C GLU A 88 14.81 -5.49 1.95
N GLU A 89 13.68 -6.18 2.06
CA GLU A 89 12.68 -6.24 0.98
C GLU A 89 12.08 -4.86 0.67
N ALA A 90 11.80 -4.09 1.72
CA ALA A 90 11.30 -2.72 1.60
C ALA A 90 12.34 -1.82 0.92
N ARG A 91 13.60 -1.95 1.35
CA ARG A 91 14.75 -1.23 0.78
C ARG A 91 14.98 -1.56 -0.68
N LEU A 92 14.93 -2.83 -1.06
CA LEU A 92 15.08 -3.27 -2.45
C LEU A 92 13.91 -2.80 -3.33
N ALA A 93 12.68 -2.85 -2.81
CA ALA A 93 11.50 -2.42 -3.55
C ALA A 93 11.53 -0.91 -3.85
N LEU A 94 11.90 -0.09 -2.87
CA LEU A 94 11.94 1.38 -3.00
C LEU A 94 13.24 1.89 -3.62
N GLY A 95 14.37 1.17 -3.49
CA GLY A 95 15.63 1.51 -4.15
C GLY A 95 15.51 1.65 -5.67
N LYS A 96 14.56 0.92 -6.28
CA LYS A 96 14.21 1.03 -7.72
C LYS A 96 13.61 2.38 -8.13
N TYR A 97 13.26 3.25 -7.19
CA TYR A 97 12.79 4.62 -7.46
C TYR A 97 13.92 5.65 -7.33
N ARG A 98 15.07 5.25 -6.76
CA ARG A 98 16.23 6.11 -6.51
C ARG A 98 17.36 5.89 -7.53
N THR A 99 17.13 5.09 -8.58
CA THR A 99 18.10 4.83 -9.65
C THR A 99 18.29 6.08 -10.52
N ALA A 100 19.53 6.37 -10.92
CA ALA A 100 19.85 7.49 -11.80
C ALA A 100 19.00 7.44 -13.08
N GLY A 101 18.33 8.56 -13.41
CA GLY A 101 17.41 8.67 -14.55
C GLY A 101 15.93 8.39 -14.24
N PHE A 102 15.56 8.05 -13.00
CA PHE A 102 14.15 7.92 -12.62
C PHE A 102 13.54 9.30 -12.29
N THR A 103 12.58 9.74 -13.09
CA THR A 103 11.74 10.91 -12.78
C THR A 103 10.26 10.55 -12.94
N ARG A 104 9.35 11.32 -12.32
CA ARG A 104 7.89 11.14 -12.50
C ARG A 104 7.41 11.29 -13.96
N ARG A 105 8.22 11.91 -14.82
CA ARG A 105 7.87 12.23 -16.21
C ARG A 105 8.59 11.36 -17.24
N ASP A 106 9.72 10.80 -16.83
CA ASP A 106 10.59 9.96 -17.64
C ASP A 106 11.18 8.90 -16.71
N HIS A 107 10.63 7.69 -16.83
CA HIS A 107 11.19 6.52 -16.20
C HIS A 107 11.02 5.33 -17.15
N PRO A 108 12.10 4.56 -17.43
CA PRO A 108 12.00 3.39 -18.29
C PRO A 108 11.01 2.38 -17.72
N GLU A 109 10.33 1.69 -18.63
CA GLU A 109 9.30 0.67 -18.44
C GLU A 109 9.48 -0.20 -17.19
N VAL A 110 8.39 -0.42 -16.46
CA VAL A 110 7.80 -1.74 -16.16
C VAL A 110 6.51 -1.42 -15.39
N ILE A 111 5.40 -2.04 -15.76
CA ILE A 111 4.23 -2.16 -14.88
C ILE A 111 4.76 -2.73 -13.56
N LYS A 112 5.06 -1.87 -12.56
CA LYS A 112 5.62 -2.34 -11.28
C LYS A 112 4.48 -2.99 -10.52
N VAL A 113 4.26 -4.26 -10.81
CA VAL A 113 3.37 -5.13 -10.05
C VAL A 113 4.15 -5.55 -8.80
N LYS A 114 3.77 -5.02 -7.65
CA LYS A 114 4.25 -5.51 -6.36
C LYS A 114 3.09 -6.16 -5.64
N VAL A 115 3.24 -7.45 -5.34
CA VAL A 115 2.35 -8.13 -4.40
C VAL A 115 2.77 -7.68 -3.00
N LEU A 116 1.89 -6.96 -2.33
CA LEU A 116 2.09 -6.43 -0.99
C LEU A 116 1.54 -7.37 0.08
N LEU A 117 0.49 -8.11 -0.27
CA LEU A 117 -0.07 -9.19 0.53
C LEU A 117 -0.46 -10.33 -0.42
N GLU A 118 -0.09 -11.56 -0.06
CA GLU A 118 -0.47 -12.77 -0.77
C GLU A 118 -1.24 -13.71 0.17
N SER A 119 -2.49 -14.02 -0.15
CA SER A 119 -3.38 -14.88 0.64
C SER A 119 -2.87 -16.30 0.89
N SER A 120 -1.90 -16.79 0.11
CA SER A 120 -1.25 -18.08 0.32
C SER A 120 -0.15 -18.05 1.39
N VAL A 121 0.36 -16.86 1.70
CA VAL A 121 1.61 -16.65 2.45
C VAL A 121 1.36 -15.79 3.68
N ASP A 122 0.65 -14.67 3.50
CA ASP A 122 0.43 -13.67 4.51
C ASP A 122 -0.83 -13.97 5.32
N VAL A 123 -0.62 -14.04 6.63
CA VAL A 123 -1.68 -14.19 7.63
C VAL A 123 -1.71 -12.98 8.55
N ASP A 124 -2.89 -12.72 9.11
CA ASP A 124 -3.05 -11.75 10.18
C ASP A 124 -2.52 -12.30 11.51
N ILE A 125 -2.57 -11.46 12.56
CA ILE A 125 -2.07 -11.84 13.89
C ILE A 125 -2.85 -12.98 14.54
N THR A 126 -4.02 -13.36 14.01
CA THR A 126 -4.83 -14.48 14.50
C THR A 126 -4.69 -15.73 13.62
N GLY A 127 -3.79 -15.69 12.62
CA GLY A 127 -3.47 -16.81 11.76
C GLY A 127 -4.43 -16.99 10.58
N HIS A 128 -5.33 -16.03 10.32
CA HIS A 128 -6.21 -16.08 9.16
C HIS A 128 -5.54 -15.46 7.92
N PRO A 129 -5.73 -16.04 6.73
CA PRO A 129 -5.20 -15.49 5.49
C PRO A 129 -5.66 -14.06 5.22
N LEU A 130 -4.74 -13.21 4.79
CA LEU A 130 -5.02 -11.85 4.33
C LEU A 130 -5.47 -11.85 2.86
N PRO A 131 -6.27 -10.86 2.41
CA PRO A 131 -6.61 -10.73 1.00
C PRO A 131 -5.35 -10.42 0.17
N ASN A 132 -5.38 -10.78 -1.12
CA ASN A 132 -4.30 -10.37 -2.00
C ASN A 132 -4.33 -8.84 -2.18
N LEU A 133 -3.19 -8.18 -2.04
CA LEU A 133 -3.05 -6.75 -2.35
C LEU A 133 -1.93 -6.59 -3.39
N VAL A 134 -2.30 -6.09 -4.57
CA VAL A 134 -1.39 -5.90 -5.69
C VAL A 134 -1.33 -4.42 -6.03
N TYR A 135 -0.16 -3.82 -5.82
CA TYR A 135 0.14 -2.45 -6.26
C TYR A 135 0.69 -2.50 -7.69
N ILE A 136 0.19 -1.61 -8.54
CA ILE A 136 0.54 -1.50 -9.95
C ILE A 136 0.90 -0.04 -10.23
N SER A 137 2.13 0.23 -10.65
CA SER A 137 2.48 1.55 -11.17
C SER A 137 2.56 1.55 -12.71
N ARG A 138 1.93 2.53 -13.35
CA ARG A 138 1.93 2.68 -14.82
C ARG A 138 3.11 3.52 -15.31
N GLU A 139 3.56 3.23 -16.53
CA GLU A 139 4.61 3.98 -17.23
C GLU A 139 4.19 5.43 -17.54
N LYS A 140 5.14 6.37 -17.42
CA LYS A 140 5.06 7.70 -18.05
C LYS A 140 6.32 7.98 -18.86
N LYS A 141 6.13 8.10 -20.18
CA LYS A 141 7.11 8.61 -21.15
C LYS A 141 6.77 10.04 -21.57
N PRO A 142 7.74 10.96 -21.67
CA PRO A 142 7.51 12.27 -22.27
C PRO A 142 7.12 12.13 -23.75
N GLY A 143 6.10 12.86 -24.21
CA GLY A 143 5.72 12.90 -25.63
C GLY A 143 4.79 11.78 -26.10
N VAL A 144 4.35 10.88 -25.21
CA VAL A 144 3.27 9.92 -25.49
C VAL A 144 2.00 10.39 -24.78
N ASP A 145 0.90 10.54 -25.50
CA ASP A 145 -0.39 10.86 -24.90
C ASP A 145 -0.88 9.68 -24.07
N HIS A 146 -0.84 9.85 -22.74
CA HIS A 146 -1.33 8.85 -21.81
C HIS A 146 -2.82 9.07 -21.56
N HIS A 147 -3.67 8.15 -22.05
CA HIS A 147 -5.10 8.17 -21.74
C HIS A 147 -5.35 7.86 -20.26
N PHE A 148 -5.37 8.93 -19.46
CA PHE A 148 -5.47 8.94 -18.00
C PHE A 148 -6.61 8.06 -17.45
N LYS A 149 -7.76 8.01 -18.14
CA LYS A 149 -8.98 7.32 -17.66
C LYS A 149 -9.28 5.96 -18.33
N ALA A 150 -8.74 5.67 -19.51
CA ALA A 150 -9.08 4.45 -20.27
C ALA A 150 -8.05 3.30 -20.10
N GLY A 151 -6.80 3.61 -19.71
CA GLY A 151 -5.74 2.61 -19.61
C GLY A 151 -5.77 1.74 -18.34
N ALA A 152 -6.16 2.31 -17.19
CA ALA A 152 -6.18 1.59 -15.90
C ALA A 152 -7.15 0.39 -15.94
N LEU A 153 -8.27 0.54 -16.65
CA LEU A 153 -9.27 -0.52 -16.82
C LEU A 153 -8.83 -1.62 -17.81
N ASN A 154 -7.97 -1.29 -18.78
CA ASN A 154 -7.53 -2.25 -19.81
C ASN A 154 -6.36 -3.13 -19.34
N VAL A 155 -5.52 -2.65 -18.40
CA VAL A 155 -4.50 -3.49 -17.76
C VAL A 155 -5.15 -4.60 -16.91
N LEU A 156 -6.32 -4.33 -16.33
CA LEU A 156 -7.11 -5.29 -15.56
C LEU A 156 -7.80 -6.38 -16.41
N ARG A 157 -7.78 -6.29 -17.75
CA ARG A 157 -8.49 -7.23 -18.66
C ARG A 157 -7.60 -8.25 -19.38
N LYS A 158 -6.29 -8.29 -19.14
CA LYS A 158 -5.45 -9.40 -19.66
C LYS A 158 -5.63 -10.63 -18.77
N LYS A 159 -6.73 -11.33 -19.04
CA LYS A 159 -7.12 -12.65 -18.53
C LYS A 159 -5.96 -13.64 -18.56
N ILE A 160 -5.74 -14.24 -17.40
CA ILE A 160 -5.31 -15.63 -17.20
C ILE A 160 -5.97 -16.50 -18.30
N HIS A 161 -5.14 -17.14 -19.12
CA HIS A 161 -5.49 -18.39 -19.80
C HIS A 161 -4.72 -19.50 -19.09
#